data_AF-A0A924TUU0-F1
#
_entry.id   AF-A0A924TUU0-F1
#
_cell.length_a   1.000
_cell.length_b   1.000
_cell.length_c   1.000
_cell.angle_alpha   90.00
_cell.angle_beta   90.00
_cell.angle_gamma   90.00
#
_symmetry.space_group_name_H-M   'P 1'
#
loop_
_entity.id
_entity.type
_entity.pdbx_description
1 polymer ?
#
loop_
_entity_poly.entity_id
_entity_poly.type
_entity_poly.pdbx_seq_one_letter_code
_entity_poly.pdbx_strand_id
1 'polypeptide(L)'
;MTAADRLAIQAPLQTKFSVPVIAGKLGFRRSAINREINREINREINRSEARPTALAVDYQAGVAQARSQQRRRTAGACRRKPGSDTQLPLWRTVIDGIRCCCSPQQIAGKQPWMNKSPDPVAQALAPAALSVSHETIFCAIFTMPTSTLRTELVGLLRKSHKTRLPRTRGIARKGGLRNMTNISLRPPKVAARIVPGHWEGDLIKGAMNR
;
A
#
# COMPACT_ATOMS: atom_id res chain seq x y z
N MET A 1 18.09 -15.82 0.59
CA MET A 1 18.21 -16.88 -0.42
C MET A 1 19.07 -16.41 -1.57
N THR A 2 20.32 -16.83 -1.51
CA THR A 2 21.35 -16.71 -2.55
C THR A 2 21.11 -17.77 -3.65
N ALA A 3 21.94 -17.75 -4.70
CA ALA A 3 21.91 -18.80 -5.72
C ALA A 3 22.33 -20.17 -5.15
N ALA A 4 23.32 -20.18 -4.25
CA ALA A 4 23.79 -21.38 -3.57
C ALA A 4 22.69 -21.98 -2.68
N ASP A 5 21.95 -21.15 -1.93
CA ASP A 5 20.83 -21.60 -1.09
C ASP A 5 19.74 -22.30 -1.92
N ARG A 6 19.47 -21.80 -3.14
CA ARG A 6 18.48 -22.39 -4.06
C ARG A 6 18.93 -23.75 -4.57
N LEU A 7 20.20 -23.90 -4.95
CA LEU A 7 20.78 -25.18 -5.36
C LEU A 7 20.74 -26.20 -4.22
N ALA A 8 21.07 -25.76 -2.99
CA ALA A 8 21.03 -26.61 -1.80
C ALA A 8 19.60 -27.08 -1.45
N ILE A 9 18.56 -26.34 -1.85
CA ILE A 9 17.15 -26.75 -1.71
C ILE A 9 16.73 -27.74 -2.81
N GLN A 10 17.27 -27.61 -4.02
CA GLN A 10 16.88 -28.45 -5.16
C GLN A 10 17.23 -29.93 -4.96
N ALA A 11 18.46 -30.25 -4.56
CA ALA A 11 18.88 -31.65 -4.43
C ALA A 11 18.03 -32.45 -3.40
N PRO A 12 17.73 -31.92 -2.20
CA PRO A 12 16.83 -32.59 -1.26
C PRO A 12 15.39 -32.76 -1.75
N LEU A 13 14.86 -31.80 -2.53
CA LEU A 13 13.52 -31.90 -3.11
C LEU A 13 13.42 -33.03 -4.15
N GLN A 14 14.46 -33.23 -4.97
CA GLN A 14 14.52 -34.33 -5.95
C GLN A 14 14.55 -35.71 -5.27
N THR A 15 15.24 -35.80 -4.14
CA THR A 15 15.23 -37.01 -3.28
C THR A 15 13.96 -37.14 -2.41
N LYS A 16 12.93 -36.30 -2.63
CA LYS A 16 11.63 -36.31 -1.94
C LYS A 16 11.71 -36.07 -0.42
N PHE A 17 12.74 -35.36 0.08
CA PHE A 17 12.71 -34.90 1.47
C PHE A 17 11.57 -33.91 1.72
N SER A 18 10.98 -33.96 2.91
CA SER A 18 9.95 -33.00 3.30
C SER A 18 10.55 -31.63 3.59
N VAL A 19 9.83 -30.56 3.23
CA VAL A 19 10.28 -29.18 3.47
C VAL A 19 10.72 -28.89 4.92
N PRO A 20 10.07 -29.42 5.98
CA PRO A 20 10.56 -29.28 7.35
C PRO A 20 11.97 -29.87 7.56
N VAL A 21 12.26 -31.02 6.96
CA VAL A 21 13.59 -31.67 7.06
C VAL A 21 14.64 -30.86 6.32
N ILE A 22 14.31 -30.36 5.13
CA ILE A 22 15.19 -29.49 4.33
C ILE A 22 15.49 -28.20 5.09
N ALA A 23 14.46 -27.60 5.69
CA ALA A 23 14.58 -26.40 6.52
C ALA A 23 15.52 -26.61 7.70
N GLY A 24 15.38 -27.72 8.42
CA GLY A 24 16.26 -28.09 9.52
C GLY A 24 17.71 -28.30 9.08
N LYS A 25 17.93 -29.05 7.98
CA LYS A 25 19.27 -29.33 7.45
C LYS A 25 20.02 -28.08 6.96
N LEU A 26 19.31 -27.13 6.35
CA LEU A 26 19.90 -25.92 5.77
C LEU A 26 19.86 -24.70 6.72
N GLY A 27 19.29 -24.84 7.91
CA GLY A 27 19.13 -23.74 8.87
C GLY A 27 18.15 -22.64 8.42
N PHE A 28 17.26 -22.92 7.46
CA PHE A 28 16.26 -21.98 6.99
C PHE A 28 14.93 -22.13 7.74
N ARG A 29 14.14 -21.04 7.79
CA ARG A 29 12.75 -21.14 8.24
C ARG A 29 11.92 -21.92 7.21
N ARG A 30 11.08 -22.85 7.67
CA ARG A 30 10.13 -23.61 6.83
C ARG A 30 9.33 -22.71 5.87
N SER A 31 8.86 -21.56 6.37
CA SER A 31 8.09 -20.60 5.58
C SER A 31 8.90 -19.91 4.48
N ALA A 32 10.22 -19.76 4.64
CA ALA A 32 11.08 -19.19 3.62
C ALA A 32 11.21 -20.15 2.42
N ILE A 33 11.43 -21.44 2.69
CA ILE A 33 11.50 -22.47 1.66
C ILE A 33 10.14 -22.62 0.96
N ASN A 34 9.04 -22.73 1.71
CA ASN A 34 7.70 -22.80 1.12
C ASN A 34 7.37 -21.59 0.25
N ARG A 35 7.72 -20.38 0.68
CA ARG A 35 7.51 -19.17 -0.14
C ARG A 35 8.34 -19.20 -1.41
N GLU A 36 9.57 -19.70 -1.36
CA GLU A 36 10.39 -19.82 -2.56
C GLU A 36 9.79 -20.82 -3.56
N ILE A 37 9.50 -22.03 -3.07
CA ILE A 37 8.90 -23.11 -3.86
C ILE A 37 7.58 -22.63 -4.48
N ASN A 38 6.68 -22.06 -3.68
CA ASN A 38 5.39 -21.55 -4.16
C ASN A 38 5.54 -20.36 -5.13
N ARG A 39 6.61 -19.55 -5.05
CA ARG A 39 6.81 -18.45 -6.01
C ARG A 39 7.16 -18.95 -7.41
N GLU A 40 7.80 -20.11 -7.51
CA GLU A 40 8.04 -20.81 -8.77
C GLU A 40 6.79 -21.55 -9.23
N ILE A 41 6.22 -22.35 -8.33
CA ILE A 41 5.18 -23.34 -8.62
C ILE A 41 3.78 -22.71 -8.77
N ASN A 42 3.42 -21.66 -8.03
CA ASN A 42 2.06 -21.10 -8.09
C ASN A 42 1.69 -20.49 -9.46
N ARG A 43 2.64 -20.33 -10.40
CA ARG A 43 2.30 -19.97 -11.79
C ARG A 43 1.89 -21.18 -12.64
N GLU A 44 2.34 -22.37 -12.29
CA GLU A 44 1.91 -23.63 -12.91
C GLU A 44 0.61 -24.14 -12.27
N ILE A 45 0.46 -24.04 -10.95
CA ILE A 45 -0.80 -24.38 -10.25
C ILE A 45 -1.97 -23.50 -10.70
N ASN A 46 -1.75 -22.20 -10.95
CA ASN A 46 -2.83 -21.36 -11.49
C ASN A 46 -3.21 -21.74 -12.94
N ARG A 47 -2.52 -22.71 -13.57
CA ARG A 47 -2.86 -23.32 -14.87
C ARG A 47 -3.21 -24.82 -14.77
N SER A 48 -2.96 -25.48 -13.64
CA SER A 48 -3.18 -26.93 -13.48
C SER A 48 -3.79 -27.24 -12.11
N GLU A 49 -4.75 -28.17 -12.05
CA GLU A 49 -5.41 -28.62 -10.81
C GLU A 49 -4.48 -29.43 -9.88
N ALA A 50 -3.16 -29.38 -10.09
CA ALA A 50 -2.18 -30.20 -9.38
C ALA A 50 -1.91 -29.70 -7.95
N ARG A 51 -1.72 -30.65 -7.02
CA ARG A 51 -1.36 -30.36 -5.64
C ARG A 51 0.08 -29.78 -5.56
N PRO A 52 0.35 -28.81 -4.66
CA PRO A 52 1.64 -28.12 -4.57
C PRO A 52 2.86 -29.03 -4.35
N THR A 53 2.65 -30.19 -3.73
CA THR A 53 3.71 -31.13 -3.38
C THR A 53 4.23 -31.91 -4.59
N ALA A 54 3.40 -32.17 -5.61
CA ALA A 54 3.81 -32.89 -6.82
C ALA A 54 4.79 -32.06 -7.66
N LEU A 55 4.53 -30.76 -7.77
CA LEU A 55 5.35 -29.80 -8.51
C LEU A 55 6.65 -29.42 -7.80
N ALA A 56 6.80 -29.76 -6.51
CA ALA A 56 8.02 -29.47 -5.74
C ALA A 56 9.21 -30.30 -6.22
N VAL A 57 8.96 -31.44 -6.87
CA VAL A 57 9.99 -32.28 -7.51
C VAL A 57 10.60 -31.58 -8.73
N ASP A 58 9.82 -30.73 -9.40
CA ASP A 58 10.22 -29.99 -10.61
C ASP A 58 10.85 -28.62 -10.29
N TYR A 59 11.16 -28.34 -9.02
CA TYR A 59 11.84 -27.11 -8.62
C TYR A 59 13.23 -27.01 -9.26
N GLN A 60 13.49 -25.96 -10.03
CA GLN A 60 14.77 -25.71 -10.69
C GLN A 60 15.43 -24.45 -10.14
N ALA A 61 16.56 -24.61 -9.43
CA ALA A 61 17.27 -23.50 -8.78
C ALA A 61 17.71 -22.41 -9.76
N GLY A 62 18.14 -22.80 -10.97
CA GLY A 62 18.55 -21.85 -12.02
C GLY A 62 17.40 -20.97 -12.49
N VAL A 63 16.21 -21.56 -12.70
CA VAL A 63 15.01 -20.84 -13.12
C VAL A 63 14.51 -19.94 -11.98
N ALA A 64 14.52 -20.43 -10.74
CA ALA A 64 14.19 -19.64 -9.55
C ALA A 64 15.09 -18.41 -9.40
N GLN A 65 16.40 -18.58 -9.61
CA GLN A 65 17.40 -17.52 -9.59
C GLN A 65 17.14 -16.47 -10.70
N ALA A 66 17.00 -16.91 -11.94
CA ALA A 66 16.75 -16.03 -13.09
C ALA A 66 15.45 -15.23 -12.90
N ARG A 67 14.37 -15.86 -12.44
CA ARG A 67 13.11 -15.19 -12.12
C ARG A 67 13.23 -14.23 -10.94
N SER A 68 14.03 -14.55 -9.92
CA SER A 68 14.31 -13.63 -8.81
C SER A 68 15.05 -12.38 -9.29
N GLN A 69 16.05 -12.54 -10.16
CA GLN A 69 16.79 -11.44 -10.77
C GLN A 69 15.88 -10.59 -11.67
N GLN A 70 15.09 -11.23 -12.52
CA GLN A 70 14.14 -10.54 -13.39
C GLN A 70 13.13 -9.72 -12.59
N ARG A 71 12.56 -10.28 -11.52
CA ARG A 71 11.66 -9.55 -10.61
C ARG A 71 12.35 -8.36 -9.95
N ARG A 72 13.61 -8.49 -9.56
CA ARG A 72 14.35 -7.36 -8.97
C ARG A 72 14.59 -6.26 -9.99
N ARG A 73 14.96 -6.61 -11.22
CA ARG A 73 15.12 -5.67 -12.35
C ARG A 73 13.81 -4.95 -12.66
N THR A 74 12.70 -5.68 -12.71
CA THR A 74 11.38 -5.11 -13.03
C THR A 74 10.71 -4.41 -11.86
N ALA A 75 11.06 -4.72 -10.60
CA ALA A 75 10.48 -4.08 -9.41
C ALA A 75 10.67 -2.55 -9.40
N GLY A 76 11.73 -2.04 -10.02
CA GLY A 76 11.98 -0.61 -10.19
C GLY A 76 11.32 -0.01 -11.44
N ALA A 77 11.31 -0.76 -12.56
CA ALA A 77 10.68 -0.32 -13.81
C ALA A 77 9.14 -0.27 -13.71
N CYS A 78 8.54 -1.13 -12.89
CA CYS A 78 7.12 -1.11 -12.57
C CYS A 78 6.73 -0.07 -11.52
N ARG A 79 7.42 1.08 -11.43
CA ARG A 79 6.86 2.26 -10.74
C ARG A 79 5.66 2.74 -11.54
N ARG A 80 4.52 2.08 -11.32
CA ARG A 80 3.16 2.43 -11.77
C ARG A 80 2.64 3.67 -11.06
N LYS A 81 3.52 4.63 -10.77
CA LYS A 81 3.17 5.92 -10.21
C LYS A 81 3.02 6.85 -11.41
N PRO A 82 1.81 7.32 -11.72
CA PRO A 82 1.66 8.45 -12.62
C PRO A 82 2.56 9.55 -12.07
N GLY A 83 3.56 9.97 -12.85
CA GLY A 83 4.39 11.12 -12.48
C GLY A 83 3.58 12.41 -12.49
N SER A 84 4.24 13.55 -12.34
CA SER A 84 3.61 14.85 -12.53
C SER A 84 3.28 15.14 -14.01
N ASP A 85 3.85 14.37 -14.93
CA ASP A 85 3.63 14.53 -16.38
C ASP A 85 2.33 13.85 -16.83
N THR A 86 1.33 14.67 -17.16
CA THR A 86 0.01 14.23 -17.65
C THR A 86 0.03 13.68 -19.08
N GLN A 87 1.14 13.79 -19.82
CA GLN A 87 1.24 13.29 -21.19
C GLN A 87 1.54 11.79 -21.27
N LEU A 88 1.90 11.16 -20.15
CA LEU A 88 2.15 9.73 -20.08
C LEU A 88 0.90 8.94 -20.54
N PRO A 89 1.05 7.84 -21.31
CA PRO A 89 -0.07 7.00 -21.75
C PRO A 89 -0.97 6.56 -20.60
N LEU A 90 -0.38 6.33 -19.43
CA LEU A 90 -1.07 6.01 -18.18
C LEU A 90 -2.04 7.10 -17.74
N TRP A 91 -1.64 8.37 -17.83
CA TRP A 91 -2.47 9.51 -17.47
C TRP A 91 -3.61 9.71 -18.46
N ARG A 92 -3.41 9.44 -19.75
CA ARG A 92 -4.48 9.49 -20.75
C ARG A 92 -5.61 8.53 -20.39
N THR A 93 -5.28 7.26 -20.13
CA THR A 93 -6.26 6.26 -19.63
C THR A 93 -6.97 6.73 -18.36
N VAL A 94 -6.25 7.31 -17.40
CA VAL A 94 -6.85 7.80 -16.15
C VAL A 94 -7.79 8.99 -16.41
N ILE A 95 -7.37 9.96 -17.23
CA ILE A 95 -8.18 11.14 -17.57
C ILE A 95 -9.43 10.74 -18.33
N ASP A 96 -9.29 9.88 -19.35
CA ASP A 96 -10.40 9.41 -20.16
C ASP A 96 -11.41 8.65 -19.28
N GLY A 97 -10.92 7.80 -18.35
CA GLY A 97 -11.78 7.09 -17.41
C GLY A 97 -12.53 8.04 -16.46
N ILE A 98 -11.84 9.06 -15.92
CA ILE A 98 -12.46 10.07 -15.05
C ILE A 98 -13.50 10.89 -15.83
N ARG A 99 -13.24 11.25 -17.09
CA ARG A 99 -14.18 11.94 -17.97
C ARG A 99 -15.42 11.09 -18.29
N CYS A 100 -15.27 9.77 -18.37
CA CYS A 100 -16.38 8.83 -18.49
C CYS A 100 -17.09 8.53 -17.14
N CYS A 101 -16.89 9.36 -16.11
CA CYS A 101 -17.46 9.19 -14.77
C CYS A 101 -17.06 7.88 -14.07
N CYS A 102 -15.98 7.21 -14.52
CA CYS A 102 -15.45 6.04 -13.84
C CYS A 102 -14.77 6.45 -12.53
N SER A 103 -15.05 5.70 -11.46
CA SER A 103 -14.32 5.84 -10.20
C SER A 103 -12.86 5.39 -10.35
N PRO A 104 -11.91 5.93 -9.56
CA PRO A 104 -10.53 5.43 -9.52
C PRO A 104 -10.43 3.92 -9.26
N GLN A 105 -11.38 3.33 -8.53
CA GLN A 105 -11.47 1.88 -8.34
C GLN A 105 -11.86 1.11 -9.62
N GLN A 106 -12.71 1.68 -10.47
CA GLN A 106 -13.04 1.14 -11.81
C GLN A 106 -11.83 1.21 -12.73
N ILE A 107 -11.18 2.39 -12.80
CA ILE A 107 -10.01 2.63 -13.66
C ILE A 107 -8.84 1.73 -13.28
N ALA A 108 -8.66 1.46 -11.99
CA ALA A 108 -7.63 0.54 -11.50
C ALA A 108 -7.84 -0.92 -11.90
N GLY A 109 -8.98 -1.26 -12.52
CA GLY A 109 -9.31 -2.63 -12.91
C GLY A 109 -9.48 -3.58 -11.73
N LYS A 110 -9.74 -3.06 -10.52
CA LYS A 110 -10.08 -3.89 -9.35
C LYS A 110 -11.56 -4.30 -9.33
N GLN A 111 -12.45 -3.51 -9.93
CA GLN A 111 -13.88 -3.80 -9.98
C GLN A 111 -14.34 -4.91 -10.92
N PRO A 112 -13.69 -5.22 -12.07
CA PRO A 112 -14.10 -6.35 -12.92
C PRO A 112 -14.14 -7.70 -12.18
N TRP A 113 -13.33 -7.86 -11.12
CA TRP A 113 -13.29 -9.07 -10.30
C TRP A 113 -14.39 -9.13 -9.22
N MET A 114 -15.06 -8.01 -8.93
CA MET A 114 -16.10 -7.89 -7.90
C MET A 114 -17.50 -7.69 -8.49
N ASN A 115 -17.61 -7.09 -9.68
CA ASN A 115 -18.87 -6.89 -10.38
C ASN A 115 -18.99 -7.91 -11.51
N LYS A 116 -20.01 -8.79 -11.44
CA LYS A 116 -20.31 -9.83 -12.44
C LYS A 116 -20.68 -9.28 -13.83
N SER A 117 -20.82 -7.97 -13.97
CA SER A 117 -21.00 -7.26 -15.23
C SER A 117 -19.97 -6.12 -15.28
N PRO A 118 -18.87 -6.24 -16.02
CA PRO A 118 -17.93 -5.15 -16.22
C PRO A 118 -18.57 -4.10 -17.13
N ASP A 119 -18.51 -2.82 -16.77
CA ASP A 119 -18.81 -1.75 -17.71
C ASP A 119 -17.86 -1.88 -18.92
N PRO A 120 -18.36 -2.00 -20.17
CA PRO A 120 -17.53 -2.31 -21.34
C PRO A 120 -16.46 -1.23 -21.60
N VAL A 121 -16.72 0.00 -21.20
CA VAL A 121 -15.80 1.14 -21.32
C VAL A 121 -14.58 0.98 -20.41
N ALA A 122 -14.74 0.43 -19.20
CA ALA A 122 -13.65 0.25 -18.25
C ALA A 122 -12.68 -0.87 -18.65
N GLN A 123 -13.16 -1.86 -19.42
CA GLN A 123 -12.37 -3.00 -19.86
C GLN A 123 -11.53 -2.68 -21.11
N ALA A 124 -11.98 -1.76 -21.96
CA ALA A 124 -11.27 -1.32 -23.17
C ALA A 124 -10.14 -0.30 -22.90
N LEU A 125 -10.18 0.41 -21.77
CA LEU A 125 -9.34 1.59 -21.57
C LEU A 125 -7.92 1.30 -21.06
N ALA A 126 -7.68 0.12 -20.48
CA ALA A 126 -6.40 -0.19 -19.84
C ALA A 126 -5.73 -1.44 -20.45
N PRO A 127 -4.66 -1.28 -21.24
CA PRO A 127 -3.78 -2.41 -21.58
C PRO A 127 -3.26 -3.04 -20.28
N ALA A 128 -3.22 -4.37 -20.20
CA ALA A 128 -2.79 -5.10 -19.00
C ALA A 128 -1.39 -4.69 -18.47
N ALA A 129 -0.56 -4.08 -19.32
CA ALA A 129 0.75 -3.54 -18.96
C ALA A 129 0.71 -2.22 -18.13
N LEU A 130 -0.43 -1.51 -18.11
CA LEU A 130 -0.61 -0.17 -17.57
C LEU A 130 -1.56 -0.11 -16.36
N SER A 131 -1.65 -1.19 -15.58
CA SER A 131 -2.48 -1.19 -14.35
C SER A 131 -1.89 -0.28 -13.26
N VAL A 132 -2.73 0.55 -12.63
CA VAL A 132 -2.40 1.46 -11.52
C VAL A 132 -3.38 1.22 -10.38
N SER A 133 -2.92 1.32 -9.13
CA SER A 133 -3.84 1.24 -7.98
C SER A 133 -4.69 2.50 -7.87
N HIS A 134 -5.95 2.35 -7.45
CA HIS A 134 -6.86 3.48 -7.19
C HIS A 134 -6.26 4.49 -6.19
N GLU A 135 -5.53 4.00 -5.19
CA GLU A 135 -4.82 4.87 -4.24
C GLU A 135 -3.75 5.70 -4.94
N THR A 136 -3.04 5.11 -5.90
CA THR A 136 -2.03 5.83 -6.67
C THR A 136 -2.66 6.89 -7.57
N ILE A 137 -3.83 6.62 -8.15
CA ILE A 137 -4.59 7.61 -8.91
C ILE A 137 -4.99 8.79 -7.98
N PHE A 138 -5.54 8.49 -6.81
CA PHE A 138 -5.86 9.53 -5.81
C PHE A 138 -4.64 10.32 -5.39
N CYS A 139 -3.58 9.66 -4.93
CA CYS A 139 -2.34 10.32 -4.56
C CYS A 139 -1.84 11.21 -5.69
N ALA A 140 -1.79 10.71 -6.93
CA ALA A 140 -1.27 11.46 -8.06
C ALA A 140 -2.07 12.75 -8.31
N ILE A 141 -3.41 12.68 -8.35
CA ILE A 141 -4.29 13.85 -8.49
C ILE A 141 -4.08 14.83 -7.31
N PHE A 142 -4.04 14.31 -6.07
CA PHE A 142 -3.91 15.14 -4.87
C PHE A 142 -2.49 15.65 -4.59
N THR A 143 -1.47 15.13 -5.27
CA THR A 143 -0.09 15.65 -5.24
C THR A 143 0.21 16.66 -6.34
N MET A 144 -0.65 16.81 -7.35
CA MET A 144 -0.47 17.84 -8.38
C MET A 144 -0.43 19.24 -7.75
N PRO A 145 0.36 20.17 -8.31
CA PRO A 145 0.28 21.59 -7.96
C PRO A 145 -1.16 22.09 -8.07
N THR A 146 -1.53 23.09 -7.28
CA THR A 146 -2.85 23.73 -7.38
C THR A 146 -2.99 24.37 -8.75
N SER A 147 -3.75 23.74 -9.64
CA SER A 147 -3.97 24.17 -11.02
C SER A 147 -5.44 24.02 -11.41
N THR A 148 -5.82 24.64 -12.52
CA THR A 148 -7.14 24.47 -13.14
C THR A 148 -7.40 22.99 -13.46
N LEU A 149 -6.42 22.31 -14.07
CA LEU A 149 -6.47 20.88 -14.38
C LEU A 149 -6.73 20.01 -13.14
N ARG A 150 -6.04 20.27 -12.03
CA ARG A 150 -6.30 19.55 -10.78
C ARG A 150 -7.74 19.78 -10.31
N THR A 151 -8.22 21.01 -10.38
CA THR A 151 -9.57 21.39 -9.93
C THR A 151 -10.64 20.69 -10.77
N GLU A 152 -10.45 20.63 -12.09
CA GLU A 152 -11.31 19.89 -13.02
C GLU A 152 -11.32 18.38 -12.73
N LEU A 153 -10.13 17.77 -12.60
CA LEU A 153 -10.02 16.34 -12.29
C LEU A 153 -10.68 15.98 -10.96
N VAL A 154 -10.47 16.80 -9.92
CA VAL A 154 -11.12 16.61 -8.61
C VAL A 154 -12.63 16.76 -8.74
N GLY A 155 -13.13 17.69 -9.55
CA GLY A 155 -14.56 17.88 -9.80
C GLY A 155 -15.23 16.69 -10.47
N LEU A 156 -14.52 16.00 -11.35
CA LEU A 156 -15.01 14.80 -12.06
C LEU A 156 -14.96 13.52 -11.22
N LEU A 157 -14.28 13.52 -10.05
CA LEU A 157 -14.27 12.36 -9.17
C LEU A 157 -15.65 12.10 -8.58
N ARG A 158 -16.12 10.85 -8.69
CA ARG A 158 -17.40 10.38 -8.13
C ARG A 158 -17.57 10.67 -6.63
N LYS A 159 -16.46 10.68 -5.89
CA LYS A 159 -16.38 11.19 -4.51
C LYS A 159 -15.40 12.35 -4.49
N SER A 160 -15.86 13.53 -4.88
CA SER A 160 -15.07 14.75 -4.80
C SER A 160 -15.27 15.41 -3.44
N HIS A 161 -14.16 15.68 -2.76
CA HIS A 161 -14.13 16.51 -1.57
C HIS A 161 -13.25 17.72 -1.88
N LYS A 162 -13.88 18.77 -2.45
CA LYS A 162 -13.21 20.05 -2.70
C LYS A 162 -12.67 20.66 -1.41
N THR A 163 -13.37 20.42 -0.30
CA THR A 163 -12.97 20.76 1.07
C THR A 163 -12.87 19.49 1.91
N ARG A 164 -11.94 19.48 2.87
CA ARG A 164 -11.86 18.42 3.88
C ARG A 164 -13.22 18.32 4.58
N LEU A 165 -13.81 17.13 4.65
CA LEU A 165 -15.03 16.97 5.45
C LEU A 165 -14.73 17.44 6.88
N PRO A 166 -15.64 18.22 7.50
CA PRO A 166 -15.52 18.46 8.92
C PRO A 166 -15.42 17.09 9.60
N ARG A 167 -14.40 16.88 10.44
CA ARG A 167 -14.39 15.71 11.34
C ARG A 167 -15.67 15.86 12.13
N THR A 168 -16.66 15.02 11.88
CA THR A 168 -17.97 15.06 12.53
C THR A 168 -17.70 15.21 14.01
N ARG A 169 -18.03 16.39 14.56
CA ARG A 169 -17.96 16.64 15.99
C ARG A 169 -19.07 15.80 16.58
N GLY A 170 -18.78 14.53 16.90
CA GLY A 170 -19.52 13.88 17.97
C GLY A 170 -19.53 14.86 19.16
N ILE A 171 -20.68 14.99 19.82
CA ILE A 171 -20.83 15.80 21.03
C ILE A 171 -19.62 15.48 21.91
N ALA A 172 -18.83 16.51 22.24
CA ALA A 172 -17.59 16.31 22.97
C ALA A 172 -17.91 15.61 24.29
N ARG A 173 -17.55 14.33 24.44
CA ARG A 173 -17.62 13.57 25.70
C ARG A 173 -16.59 14.05 26.72
N LYS A 174 -16.23 15.34 26.72
CA LYS A 174 -15.38 15.91 27.76
C LYS A 174 -16.31 16.38 28.87
N GLY A 175 -16.53 15.53 29.86
CA GLY A 175 -16.81 16.03 31.20
C GLY A 175 -15.67 16.97 31.56
N GLY A 176 -15.97 18.20 31.96
CA GLY A 176 -14.94 19.14 32.42
C GLY A 176 -14.08 18.49 33.51
N LEU A 177 -12.80 18.86 33.57
CA LEU A 177 -11.91 18.43 34.65
C LEU A 177 -12.54 18.82 35.99
N ARG A 178 -13.06 17.83 36.73
CA ARG A 178 -13.57 18.04 38.08
C ARG A 178 -12.40 18.38 39.00
N ASN A 179 -12.62 19.32 39.93
CA ASN A 179 -11.66 19.77 40.94
C ASN A 179 -10.39 20.45 40.38
N MET A 180 -10.49 21.12 39.23
CA MET A 180 -9.40 21.96 38.74
C MET A 180 -9.33 23.28 39.52
N THR A 181 -8.19 23.55 40.16
CA THR A 181 -7.92 24.85 40.78
C THR A 181 -7.75 25.91 39.69
N ASN A 182 -8.52 27.00 39.77
CA ASN A 182 -8.37 28.10 38.83
C ASN A 182 -6.97 28.72 38.96
N ILE A 183 -6.35 29.10 37.84
CA ILE A 183 -5.02 29.73 37.82
C ILE A 183 -4.97 30.98 38.71
N SER A 184 -6.08 31.72 38.80
CA SER A 184 -6.19 32.90 39.67
C SER A 184 -6.08 32.58 41.17
N LEU A 185 -6.35 31.35 41.58
CA LEU A 185 -6.30 30.90 42.98
C LEU A 185 -4.96 30.28 43.35
N ARG A 186 -3.96 30.31 42.47
CA ARG A 186 -2.65 29.72 42.77
C ARG A 186 -1.92 30.52 43.86
N PRO A 187 -1.14 29.85 44.74
CA PRO A 187 -0.32 30.54 45.72
C PRO A 187 0.68 31.49 45.05
N PRO A 188 0.95 32.68 45.61
CA PRO A 188 1.82 33.69 45.01
C PRO A 188 3.26 33.20 44.79
N LYS A 189 3.74 32.25 45.62
CA LYS A 189 5.06 31.63 45.49
C LYS A 189 5.25 30.89 44.15
N VAL A 190 4.15 30.42 43.54
CA VAL A 190 4.15 29.78 42.20
C VAL A 190 4.39 30.82 41.11
N ALA A 191 3.75 31.99 41.22
CA ALA A 191 3.94 33.11 40.28
C ALA A 191 5.37 33.66 40.32
N ALA A 192 5.99 33.69 41.51
CA ALA A 192 7.35 34.17 41.71
C ALA A 192 8.44 33.20 41.20
N ARG A 193 8.09 31.96 40.81
CA ARG A 193 9.02 30.99 40.18
C ARG A 193 10.30 30.75 41.00
N ILE A 194 10.23 30.77 42.32
CA ILE A 194 11.42 30.70 43.21
C ILE A 194 11.89 29.24 43.42
N VAL A 195 11.03 28.25 43.19
CA VAL A 195 11.32 26.83 43.45
C VAL A 195 11.50 26.08 42.12
N PRO A 196 12.56 25.26 41.96
CA PRO A 196 12.69 24.34 40.83
C PRO A 196 11.46 23.39 40.80
N GLY A 197 10.65 23.50 39.75
CA GLY A 197 9.33 22.85 39.65
C GLY A 197 8.20 23.84 39.32
N HIS A 198 8.27 25.09 39.79
CA HIS A 198 7.39 26.18 39.31
C HIS A 198 7.73 26.65 37.89
N TRP A 199 8.77 26.08 37.28
CA TRP A 199 9.24 26.38 35.92
C TRP A 199 8.66 25.42 34.87
N GLU A 200 8.09 24.29 35.28
CA GLU A 200 7.47 23.33 34.36
C GLU A 200 6.08 23.83 33.92
N GLY A 201 6.07 24.58 32.83
CA GLY A 201 5.06 24.45 31.78
C GLY A 201 3.68 25.06 32.00
N ASP A 202 3.53 26.36 31.71
CA ASP A 202 2.26 26.92 31.20
C ASP A 202 2.18 26.83 29.65
N LEU A 203 2.78 25.79 29.07
CA LEU A 203 2.77 25.56 27.62
C LEU A 203 1.47 24.87 27.17
N ILE A 204 0.32 25.45 27.51
CA ILE A 204 -0.93 25.13 26.81
C ILE A 204 -1.14 26.19 25.72
N LYS A 205 -0.72 25.86 24.50
CA LYS A 205 -1.08 26.64 23.32
C LYS A 205 -2.52 26.31 22.91
N GLY A 206 -3.40 27.31 22.95
CA GLY A 206 -4.76 27.23 22.42
C GLY A 206 -4.79 27.17 20.89
N ALA A 207 -5.94 26.83 20.31
CA ALA A 207 -6.12 26.50 18.89
C ALA A 207 -5.78 27.62 17.88
N MET A 208 -5.41 28.83 18.33
CA MET A 208 -5.22 30.00 17.46
C MET A 208 -3.93 30.80 17.68
N ASN A 209 -3.02 30.45 18.62
CA ASN A 209 -1.79 31.22 18.91
C ASN A 209 -1.98 32.76 18.80
N ARG A 210 -3.08 33.24 19.38
CA ARG A 210 -3.32 34.66 19.66
C ARG A 210 -3.54 34.76 21.16
#